data_AF-V8NSC6-F1
#
_entry.id   AF-V8NSC6-F1
#
_cell.length_a   1.000
_cell.length_b   1.000
_cell.length_c   1.000
_cell.angle_alpha   90.00
_cell.angle_beta   90.00
_cell.angle_gamma   90.00
#
_symmetry.space_group_name_H-M   'P 1'
#
loop_
_entity.id
_entity.type
_entity.pdbx_description
1 polymer ?
#
loop_
_entity_poly.entity_id
_entity_poly.type
_entity_poly.pdbx_seq_one_letter_code
_entity_poly.pdbx_strand_id
1 'polypeptide(L)'
;MKVTSWSLSKLSRPGHGDLADVINLSVNDILFPYIRENIRDYLDAHWEEEECQQDVGLLRKQGIVPIPLETRDGEEEVERVIQAVIDNVLWQMSLDRKTTALKQLQGHMWRAAYKNGRLKG
;
A
#
# COMPACT_ATOMS: atom_id res chain seq x y z
N MET A 1 -40.39 18.61 10.17
CA MET A 1 -38.94 18.48 10.43
C MET A 1 -38.73 18.15 11.90
N LYS A 2 -38.42 16.89 12.21
CA LYS A 2 -37.96 16.44 13.53
C LYS A 2 -36.93 15.35 13.30
N VAL A 3 -35.71 15.61 13.74
CA VAL A 3 -34.57 14.69 13.74
C VAL A 3 -34.93 13.56 14.71
N THR A 4 -35.09 12.34 14.21
CA THR A 4 -35.38 11.18 15.05
C THR A 4 -34.09 10.70 15.71
N SER A 5 -34.04 10.89 17.02
CA SER A 5 -33.16 10.24 17.98
C SER A 5 -33.21 8.72 17.81
N TRP A 6 -32.07 8.08 17.54
CA TRP A 6 -31.93 6.63 17.60
C TRP A 6 -31.38 6.23 18.98
N SER A 7 -32.10 5.32 19.64
CA SER A 7 -31.90 4.91 21.02
C SER A 7 -30.69 3.95 21.14
N LEU A 8 -29.71 4.32 21.98
CA LEU A 8 -28.39 3.69 22.14
C LEU A 8 -28.36 2.49 23.12
N SER A 9 -29.45 1.74 23.30
CA SER A 9 -29.55 0.76 24.41
C SER A 9 -29.86 -0.69 24.00
N LYS A 10 -29.61 -1.09 22.75
CA LYS A 10 -29.83 -2.50 22.31
C LYS A 10 -28.72 -3.14 21.46
N LEU A 11 -27.46 -2.75 21.63
CA LEU A 11 -26.34 -3.58 21.13
C LEU A 11 -25.39 -3.92 22.28
N SER A 12 -25.72 -5.01 22.98
CA SER A 12 -24.72 -5.85 23.64
C SER A 12 -24.70 -7.18 22.89
N ARG A 13 -23.76 -7.31 21.96
CA ARG A 13 -23.31 -8.59 21.39
C ARG A 13 -21.78 -8.54 21.27
N PRO A 14 -21.07 -9.65 21.59
CA PRO A 14 -19.62 -9.66 21.65
C PRO A 14 -19.03 -9.80 20.25
N GLY A 15 -17.95 -9.06 19.97
CA GLY A 15 -17.25 -9.07 18.68
C GLY A 15 -17.40 -7.75 17.93
N HIS A 16 -16.97 -6.65 18.54
CA HIS A 16 -16.75 -5.38 17.85
C HIS A 16 -15.55 -5.54 16.90
N GLY A 17 -15.81 -5.98 15.66
CA GLY A 17 -15.02 -5.50 14.53
C GLY A 17 -15.36 -4.03 14.35
N ASP A 18 -14.36 -3.17 14.42
CA ASP A 18 -14.50 -1.73 14.31
C ASP A 18 -15.17 -1.40 12.96
N LEU A 19 -15.88 -0.29 12.84
CA LEU A 19 -16.33 0.19 11.52
C LEU A 19 -15.13 0.41 10.58
N ALA A 20 -13.95 0.66 11.17
CA ALA A 20 -12.67 0.60 10.47
C ALA A 20 -12.40 -0.77 9.83
N ASP A 21 -12.74 -1.90 10.46
CA ASP A 21 -12.53 -3.24 9.89
C ASP A 21 -13.47 -3.51 8.70
N VAL A 22 -14.72 -3.04 8.77
CA VAL A 22 -15.69 -3.17 7.66
C VAL A 22 -15.29 -2.32 6.45
N ILE A 23 -14.75 -1.11 6.68
CA ILE A 23 -14.22 -0.26 5.60
C ILE A 23 -12.87 -0.79 5.08
N ASN A 24 -12.04 -1.37 5.95
CA ASN A 24 -10.74 -1.93 5.57
C ASN A 24 -10.88 -3.19 4.69
N LEU A 25 -11.99 -3.93 4.83
CA LEU A 25 -12.32 -5.07 3.95
C LEU A 25 -12.53 -4.63 2.49
N SER A 26 -13.26 -3.54 2.22
CA SER A 26 -13.53 -3.10 0.83
C SER A 26 -12.32 -2.45 0.15
N VAL A 27 -11.47 -1.77 0.93
CA VAL A 27 -10.22 -1.21 0.42
C VAL A 27 -9.23 -2.33 0.10
N ASN A 28 -9.07 -3.32 0.97
CA ASN A 28 -8.17 -4.46 0.71
C ASN A 28 -8.58 -5.22 -0.57
N ASP A 29 -9.88 -5.42 -0.81
CA ASP A 29 -10.38 -6.17 -1.97
C ASP A 29 -10.13 -5.47 -3.32
N ILE A 30 -9.91 -4.14 -3.35
CA ILE A 30 -9.66 -3.38 -4.57
C ILE A 30 -8.20 -2.90 -4.65
N LEU A 31 -7.68 -2.38 -3.55
CA LEU A 31 -6.33 -1.85 -3.45
C LEU A 31 -5.30 -2.97 -3.60
N PHE A 32 -5.49 -4.15 -2.98
CA PHE A 32 -4.45 -5.18 -3.02
C PHE A 32 -4.26 -5.78 -4.41
N PRO A 33 -5.32 -6.12 -5.16
CA PRO A 33 -5.19 -6.51 -6.56
C PRO A 33 -4.53 -5.41 -7.40
N TYR A 34 -4.98 -4.15 -7.23
CA TYR A 34 -4.41 -3.02 -7.96
C TYR A 34 -2.91 -2.87 -7.71
N ILE A 35 -2.48 -2.85 -6.44
CA ILE A 35 -1.06 -2.71 -6.08
C ILE A 35 -0.28 -3.90 -6.64
N ARG A 36 -0.78 -5.13 -6.50
CA ARG A 36 -0.10 -6.33 -7.04
C ARG A 36 0.12 -6.25 -8.54
N GLU A 37 -0.86 -5.74 -9.29
CA GLU A 37 -0.80 -5.65 -10.75
C GLU A 37 0.00 -4.45 -11.25
N ASN A 38 0.09 -3.36 -10.48
CA ASN A 38 0.66 -2.09 -10.94
C ASN A 38 1.97 -1.70 -10.24
N ILE A 39 2.42 -2.41 -9.19
CA ILE A 39 3.63 -2.03 -8.44
C ILE A 39 4.89 -2.07 -9.29
N ARG A 40 5.01 -3.05 -10.20
CA ARG A 40 6.16 -3.13 -11.10
C ARG A 40 6.19 -1.93 -12.04
N ASP A 41 5.12 -1.71 -12.81
CA ASP A 41 4.98 -0.56 -13.70
C ASP A 41 5.21 0.78 -12.99
N TYR A 42 4.73 0.90 -11.75
CA TYR A 42 4.94 2.11 -10.94
C TYR A 42 6.41 2.28 -10.58
N LEU A 43 7.07 1.24 -10.07
CA LEU A 43 8.49 1.30 -9.73
C LEU A 43 9.34 1.58 -10.98
N ASP A 44 9.05 0.93 -12.12
CA ASP A 44 9.79 1.14 -13.37
C ASP A 44 9.65 2.58 -13.89
N ALA A 45 8.44 3.16 -13.83
CA ALA A 45 8.18 4.51 -14.33
C ALA A 45 8.68 5.61 -13.38
N HIS A 46 8.67 5.36 -12.07
CA HIS A 46 8.97 6.35 -11.04
C HIS A 46 10.31 6.11 -10.33
N TRP A 47 11.12 5.13 -10.76
CA TRP A 47 12.35 4.71 -10.06
C TRP A 47 13.30 5.86 -9.76
N GLU A 48 13.52 6.75 -10.72
CA GLU A 48 14.45 7.89 -10.59
C GLU A 48 13.82 9.07 -9.81
N GLU A 49 12.55 9.00 -9.42
CA GLU A 49 11.90 10.05 -8.66
C GLU A 49 12.30 9.99 -7.18
N GLU A 50 12.56 11.16 -6.59
CA GLU A 50 12.96 11.28 -5.19
C GLU A 50 11.90 10.68 -4.25
N GLU A 51 10.61 10.86 -4.55
CA GLU A 51 9.49 10.31 -3.77
C GLU A 51 9.55 8.77 -3.74
N CYS A 52 9.79 8.13 -4.88
CA CYS A 52 9.92 6.68 -4.97
C CYS A 52 11.15 6.17 -4.21
N GLN A 53 12.30 6.83 -4.37
CA GLN A 53 13.53 6.46 -3.67
C GLN A 53 13.42 6.61 -2.15
N GLN A 54 12.68 7.63 -1.67
CA GLN A 54 12.37 7.78 -0.25
C GLN A 54 11.50 6.63 0.28
N ASP A 55 10.47 6.23 -0.47
CA ASP A 55 9.62 5.09 -0.10
C ASP A 55 10.41 3.78 -0.02
N VAL A 56 11.22 3.49 -1.05
CA VAL A 56 12.11 2.32 -1.09
C VAL A 56 13.10 2.36 0.08
N GLY A 57 13.67 3.52 0.38
CA GLY A 57 14.54 3.73 1.54
C GLY A 57 13.84 3.41 2.86
N LEU A 58 12.57 3.79 3.02
CA LEU A 58 11.78 3.49 4.22
C LEU A 58 11.44 2.00 4.32
N LEU A 59 11.04 1.36 3.22
CA LEU A 59 10.81 -0.09 3.17
C LEU A 59 12.08 -0.87 3.49
N ARG A 60 13.23 -0.41 2.98
CA ARG A 60 14.55 -0.99 3.29
C ARG A 60 14.88 -0.83 4.77
N LYS A 61 14.66 0.37 5.34
CA LYS A 61 14.91 0.66 6.76
C LYS A 61 14.02 -0.14 7.71
N GLN A 62 12.83 -0.55 7.28
CA GLN A 62 11.99 -1.46 8.06
C GLN A 62 12.66 -2.82 8.30
N GLY A 63 13.51 -3.29 7.38
CA GLY A 63 14.31 -4.51 7.55
C GLY A 63 13.49 -5.80 7.67
N ILE A 64 12.22 -5.79 7.24
CA ILE A 64 11.33 -6.95 7.38
C ILE A 64 11.61 -7.99 6.31
N VAL A 65 11.61 -7.56 5.04
CA VAL A 65 12.12 -8.34 3.91
C VAL A 65 13.31 -7.55 3.35
N PRO A 66 14.49 -8.19 3.20
CA PRO A 66 15.71 -7.49 2.82
C PRO A 66 15.58 -6.92 1.40
N ILE A 67 15.84 -5.62 1.28
CA ILE A 67 15.94 -4.91 0.00
C ILE A 67 17.41 -4.53 -0.18
N PRO A 68 18.11 -5.06 -1.19
CA PRO A 68 19.51 -4.72 -1.46
C PRO A 68 19.69 -3.21 -1.65
N LEU A 69 20.89 -2.72 -1.37
CA LEU A 69 21.29 -1.39 -1.82
C LEU A 69 21.56 -1.46 -3.31
N GLU A 70 21.06 -0.48 -4.04
CA GLU A 70 21.52 -0.22 -5.41
C GLU A 70 22.93 0.37 -5.35
N THR A 71 23.86 -0.17 -6.13
CA THR A 71 25.18 0.40 -6.37
C THR A 71 25.22 1.22 -7.67
N ARG A 72 24.13 1.18 -8.45
CA ARG A 72 23.95 1.81 -9.77
C ARG A 72 24.85 1.19 -10.84
N ASP A 73 25.34 -0.02 -10.61
CA ASP A 73 26.27 -0.73 -11.49
C ASP A 73 25.52 -1.60 -12.52
N GLY A 74 24.50 -1.04 -13.17
CA GLY A 74 23.81 -1.63 -14.32
C GLY A 74 22.33 -1.96 -14.10
N GLU A 75 21.61 -2.10 -15.21
CA GLU A 75 20.16 -2.34 -15.26
C GLU A 75 19.74 -3.63 -14.54
N GLU A 76 20.56 -4.68 -14.59
CA GLU A 76 20.30 -5.94 -13.89
C GLU A 76 20.28 -5.78 -12.36
N GLU A 77 21.03 -4.82 -11.82
CA GLU A 77 21.00 -4.54 -10.39
C GLU A 77 19.71 -3.84 -10.00
N VAL A 78 19.31 -2.81 -10.75
CA VAL A 78 18.06 -2.08 -10.54
C VAL A 78 16.88 -3.05 -10.55
N GLU A 79 16.82 -3.94 -11.54
CA GLU A 79 15.78 -4.97 -11.65
C GLU A 79 15.72 -5.88 -10.41
N ARG A 80 16.88 -6.27 -9.85
CA ARG A 80 16.93 -7.06 -8.61
C ARG A 80 16.40 -6.28 -7.41
N VAL A 81 16.71 -4.98 -7.31
CA VAL A 81 16.21 -4.14 -6.21
C VAL A 81 14.69 -3.95 -6.35
N ILE A 82 14.20 -3.67 -7.56
CA ILE A 82 12.76 -3.55 -7.85
C ILE A 82 12.04 -4.84 -7.45
N GLN A 83 12.53 -6.00 -7.85
CA GLN A 83 11.92 -7.27 -7.47
C GLN A 83 11.91 -7.48 -5.95
N ALA A 84 12.99 -7.11 -5.24
CA ALA A 84 13.03 -7.20 -3.78
C ALA A 84 12.02 -6.26 -3.09
N VAL A 85 11.78 -5.07 -3.66
CA VAL A 85 10.74 -4.15 -3.18
C VAL A 85 9.35 -4.75 -3.39
N ILE A 86 9.08 -5.33 -4.56
CA ILE A 86 7.82 -6.01 -4.88
C ILE A 86 7.57 -7.15 -3.88
N ASP A 87 8.55 -8.01 -3.67
CA ASP A 87 8.45 -9.14 -2.76
C ASP A 87 8.20 -8.68 -1.32
N ASN A 88 8.88 -7.61 -0.88
CA ASN A 88 8.67 -6.99 0.42
C ASN A 88 7.21 -6.52 0.58
N VAL A 89 6.69 -5.77 -0.40
CA VAL A 89 5.33 -5.23 -0.35
C VAL A 89 4.28 -6.34 -0.38
N LEU A 90 4.41 -7.30 -1.30
CA LEU A 90 3.46 -8.42 -1.40
C LEU A 90 3.47 -9.29 -0.15
N TRP A 91 4.64 -9.52 0.44
CA TRP A 91 4.74 -10.23 1.71
C TRP A 91 4.05 -9.46 2.84
N GLN A 92 4.27 -8.15 2.94
CA GLN A 92 3.61 -7.31 3.95
C GLN A 92 2.09 -7.35 3.81
N MET A 93 1.57 -7.26 2.58
CA MET A 93 0.14 -7.35 2.29
C MET A 93 -0.43 -8.74 2.61
N SER A 94 0.30 -9.81 2.33
CA SER A 94 -0.13 -11.19 2.63
C SER A 94 -0.34 -11.46 4.12
N LEU A 95 0.31 -10.67 4.98
CA LEU A 95 0.21 -10.75 6.44
C LEU A 95 -0.64 -9.63 7.07
N ASP A 96 -1.41 -8.88 6.26
CA ASP A 96 -2.18 -7.68 6.68
C ASP A 96 -1.35 -6.71 7.54
N ARG A 97 -0.05 -6.57 7.21
CA ARG A 97 0.85 -5.64 7.90
C ARG A 97 0.46 -4.21 7.54
N LYS A 98 0.18 -3.38 8.55
CA LYS A 98 -0.23 -1.97 8.37
C LYS A 98 0.90 -0.98 8.67
N THR A 99 2.10 -1.26 8.18
CA THR A 99 3.29 -0.45 8.49
C THR A 99 3.23 0.93 7.81
N THR A 100 3.93 1.92 8.37
CA THR A 100 3.94 3.28 7.83
C THR A 100 4.52 3.34 6.42
N ALA A 101 5.64 2.65 6.14
CA ALA A 101 6.27 2.70 4.81
C ALA A 101 5.40 2.00 3.74
N LEU A 102 4.74 0.90 4.09
CA LEU A 102 3.80 0.24 3.16
C LEU A 102 2.65 1.18 2.79
N LYS A 103 2.03 1.80 3.80
CA LYS A 103 0.91 2.73 3.57
C LYS A 103 1.33 3.95 2.76
N GLN A 104 2.56 4.43 2.94
CA GLN A 104 3.09 5.56 2.19
C GLN A 104 3.22 5.23 0.71
N LEU A 105 3.91 4.14 0.36
CA LEU A 105 4.05 3.69 -1.02
C LEU A 105 2.68 3.43 -1.67
N GLN A 106 1.77 2.75 -0.96
CA GLN A 106 0.40 2.52 -1.44
C GLN A 106 -0.33 3.83 -1.71
N GLY A 107 -0.17 4.83 -0.85
CA GLY A 107 -0.75 6.16 -1.02
C GLY A 107 -0.20 6.88 -2.26
N HIS A 108 1.10 6.84 -2.50
CA HIS A 108 1.73 7.44 -3.69
C HIS A 108 1.30 6.73 -4.98
N MET A 109 1.29 5.40 -4.99
CA MET A 109 0.77 4.60 -6.10
C MET A 109 -0.70 4.95 -6.41
N TRP A 110 -1.53 5.06 -5.38
CA TRP A 110 -2.95 5.40 -5.52
C TRP A 110 -3.13 6.83 -6.06
N ARG A 111 -2.33 7.78 -5.57
CA ARG A 111 -2.31 9.16 -6.08
C ARG A 111 -1.89 9.21 -7.55
N ALA A 112 -0.87 8.44 -7.94
CA ALA A 112 -0.42 8.33 -9.33
C ALA A 112 -1.52 7.72 -10.22
N ALA A 113 -2.23 6.70 -9.72
CA ALA A 113 -3.36 6.06 -10.40
C ALA A 113 -4.49 7.05 -10.75
N TYR A 114 -4.86 7.89 -9.79
CA TYR A 114 -5.86 8.95 -10.01
C TYR A 114 -5.37 10.02 -10.98
N LYS A 115 -4.11 10.47 -10.84
CA LYS A 115 -3.53 11.50 -11.71
C LYS A 115 -3.42 11.03 -13.16
N ASN A 116 -3.11 9.76 -13.38
CA ASN A 116 -3.02 9.15 -14.71
C ASN A 116 -4.40 8.77 -15.30
N GLY A 117 -5.51 9.10 -14.63
CA GLY A 117 -6.86 8.86 -15.13
C GLY A 117 -7.27 7.39 -15.22
N ARG A 118 -6.49 6.46 -14.62
CA ARG A 118 -6.80 5.03 -14.58
C ARG A 118 -7.91 4.70 -13.58
N LEU A 119 -8.06 5.51 -12.54
CA LEU A 119 -9.21 5.46 -11.63
C LEU A 119 -10.17 6.60 -11.96
N LYS A 120 -11.22 6.32 -12.73
CA LYS A 120 -12.37 7.22 -12.83
C LYS A 120 -13.28 6.98 -11.63
N GLY A 121 -13.42 7.99 -10.78
CA GLY A 121 -14.49 8.07 -9.79
C GLY A 121 -15.85 8.21 -10.45
#